data_AF-A0A975GL94-F1
#
_entry.id   AF-A0A975GL94-F1
#
_cell.length_a   1.000
_cell.length_b   1.000
_cell.length_c   1.000
_cell.angle_alpha   90.00
_cell.angle_beta   90.00
_cell.angle_gamma   90.00
#
_symmetry.space_group_name_H-M   'P 1'
#
loop_
_entity.id
_entity.type
_entity.pdbx_description
1 polymer ?
#
loop_
_entity_poly.entity_id
_entity_poly.type
_entity_poly.pdbx_seq_one_letter_code
_entity_poly.pdbx_strand_id
1 'polypeptide(L)'
;MALRTIFFLKVCKKEKAVFKDVKDKVWVFDVEWVPDPVTGKSLYGLAEDTPDEDVIQEMWKKGGATDENPMPYLKTVLCRVVSISVVTRTVSNGETKLHLLSLPRDSKDPAQVAEAHIVETFLSAIGTRKPQVVGYNSHAADLKILIQRGLANGIQVADFCRRPNKPWEGIDYFARGSDWNVDLIEIVGGWGKSNPSLNEMVTVCGIPGKITGDGQQVAPLWLDGELDKIIAYNEFDSLTTYLLWLRLAYFGGFFTSEQYAHEQELLQELLKTESEKPERAHLRDYLAEWERLRAERS
;
A
#
# COMPACT_ATOMS: atom_id res chain seq x y z
N MET A 1 -61.16 16.63 -16.57
CA MET A 1 -60.25 17.76 -16.88
C MET A 1 -59.15 17.74 -15.82
N ALA A 2 -57.92 17.45 -16.25
CA ALA A 2 -56.62 17.52 -15.54
C ALA A 2 -56.34 16.61 -14.31
N LEU A 3 -55.70 15.46 -14.60
CA LEU A 3 -54.69 14.83 -13.74
C LEU A 3 -53.56 15.83 -13.41
N ARG A 4 -53.08 15.86 -12.16
CA ARG A 4 -51.70 16.26 -11.85
C ARG A 4 -51.10 15.33 -10.79
N THR A 5 -50.50 14.27 -11.30
CA THR A 5 -49.50 13.44 -10.62
C THR A 5 -48.27 14.29 -10.35
N ILE A 6 -48.00 14.63 -9.09
CA ILE A 6 -46.71 15.20 -8.68
C ILE A 6 -45.79 14.01 -8.36
N PHE A 7 -45.07 13.57 -9.38
CA PHE A 7 -43.86 12.77 -9.22
C PHE A 7 -42.80 13.69 -8.61
N PHE A 8 -42.54 13.59 -7.31
CA PHE A 8 -41.27 14.06 -6.77
C PHE A 8 -40.20 13.08 -7.25
N LEU A 9 -39.48 13.48 -8.29
CA LEU A 9 -38.26 12.83 -8.72
C LEU A 9 -37.30 12.78 -7.54
N LYS A 10 -37.24 11.63 -6.87
CA LYS A 10 -36.06 11.22 -6.12
C LYS A 10 -34.98 10.95 -7.17
N VAL A 11 -34.33 12.01 -7.64
CA VAL A 11 -33.09 11.89 -8.40
C VAL A 11 -32.08 11.29 -7.42
N CYS A 12 -32.03 9.97 -7.39
CA CYS A 12 -30.91 9.24 -6.85
C CYS A 12 -29.75 9.52 -7.82
N LYS A 13 -29.09 10.67 -7.67
CA LYS A 13 -27.75 10.85 -8.19
C LYS A 13 -26.92 9.81 -7.44
N LYS A 14 -26.70 8.66 -8.06
CA LYS A 14 -25.51 7.86 -7.77
C LYS A 14 -24.35 8.75 -8.19
N GLU A 15 -23.93 9.61 -7.29
CA GLU A 15 -22.73 10.41 -7.46
C GLU A 15 -21.59 9.39 -7.58
N LYS A 16 -21.15 9.19 -8.82
CA LYS A 16 -19.92 8.46 -9.12
C LYS A 16 -18.78 9.39 -8.71
N ALA A 17 -18.60 9.54 -7.41
CA ALA A 17 -17.39 10.08 -6.85
C ALA A 17 -16.32 9.00 -6.91
N VAL A 18 -15.07 9.45 -7.01
CA VAL A 18 -13.83 8.69 -7.00
C VAL A 18 -13.77 7.70 -5.82
N PHE A 19 -14.19 8.12 -4.64
CA PHE A 19 -14.70 7.33 -3.51
C PHE A 19 -15.84 8.13 -2.86
N LYS A 20 -16.73 7.54 -2.06
CA LYS A 20 -17.91 8.27 -1.55
C LYS A 20 -17.60 9.25 -0.43
N ASP A 21 -16.57 8.99 0.35
CA ASP A 21 -16.12 9.86 1.44
C ASP A 21 -14.66 9.60 1.85
N VAL A 22 -14.05 10.58 2.51
CA VAL A 22 -12.77 10.46 3.22
C VAL A 22 -13.09 10.26 4.70
N LYS A 23 -12.60 9.17 5.30
CA LYS A 23 -12.84 8.93 6.74
C LYS A 23 -11.88 9.75 7.61
N ASP A 24 -12.24 9.93 8.88
CA ASP A 24 -11.37 10.59 9.85
C ASP A 24 -10.06 9.81 10.09
N LYS A 25 -10.04 8.50 9.86
CA LYS A 25 -8.83 7.67 9.91
C LYS A 25 -8.60 7.06 8.54
N VAL A 26 -7.50 7.45 7.89
CA VAL A 26 -7.08 6.90 6.60
C VAL A 26 -5.67 6.33 6.74
N TRP A 27 -5.49 5.08 6.39
CA TRP A 27 -4.19 4.41 6.37
C TRP A 27 -3.84 4.08 4.92
N VAL A 28 -2.85 4.80 4.38
CA VAL A 28 -2.31 4.51 3.06
C VAL A 28 -1.10 3.61 3.26
N PHE A 29 -1.10 2.43 2.62
CA PHE A 29 -0.11 1.40 2.90
C PHE A 29 0.45 0.77 1.62
N ASP A 30 1.63 0.17 1.78
CA ASP A 30 2.30 -0.66 0.79
C ASP A 30 2.96 -1.86 1.50
N VAL A 31 3.07 -2.99 0.79
CA VAL A 31 3.60 -4.24 1.31
C VAL A 31 4.72 -4.74 0.41
N GLU A 32 5.87 -5.02 1.00
CA GLU A 32 6.99 -5.64 0.33
C GLU A 32 7.08 -7.13 0.63
N TRP A 33 7.35 -7.91 -0.41
CA TRP A 33 7.48 -9.36 -0.32
C TRP A 33 8.56 -9.92 -1.24
N VAL A 34 9.07 -11.08 -0.86
CA VAL A 34 10.09 -11.83 -1.61
C VAL A 34 9.63 -13.27 -1.82
N PRO A 35 10.16 -13.99 -2.82
CA PRO A 35 9.96 -15.44 -2.91
C PRO A 35 10.34 -16.12 -1.59
N ASP A 36 9.51 -17.04 -1.10
CA ASP A 36 9.72 -17.72 0.18
C ASP A 36 10.53 -19.02 -0.02
N PRO A 37 11.82 -19.09 0.38
CA PRO A 37 12.64 -20.27 0.17
C PRO A 37 12.09 -21.51 0.88
N VAL A 38 11.43 -21.36 2.03
CA VAL A 38 10.83 -22.49 2.75
C VAL A 38 9.69 -23.10 1.92
N THR A 39 8.83 -22.24 1.36
CA THR A 39 7.77 -22.67 0.45
C THR A 39 8.36 -23.27 -0.83
N GLY A 40 9.39 -22.67 -1.40
CA GLY A 40 10.08 -23.17 -2.61
C GLY A 40 10.66 -24.57 -2.43
N LYS A 41 11.39 -24.81 -1.33
CA LYS A 41 11.95 -26.12 -0.98
C LYS A 41 10.87 -27.18 -0.90
N SER A 42 9.80 -26.90 -0.14
CA SER A 42 8.70 -27.83 0.06
C SER A 42 7.93 -28.12 -1.24
N LEU A 43 7.64 -27.10 -2.04
CA LEU A 43 6.80 -27.24 -3.23
C LEU A 43 7.52 -27.99 -4.36
N TYR A 44 8.84 -27.82 -4.47
CA TYR A 44 9.64 -28.40 -5.55
C TYR A 44 10.45 -29.62 -5.14
N GLY A 45 10.37 -30.05 -3.87
CA GLY A 45 11.09 -31.21 -3.36
C GLY A 45 12.61 -31.02 -3.39
N LEU A 46 13.08 -29.81 -3.12
CA LEU A 46 14.51 -29.51 -3.02
C LEU A 46 15.05 -29.98 -1.67
N ALA A 47 16.35 -30.27 -1.61
CA ALA A 47 17.00 -30.68 -0.36
C ALA A 47 16.91 -29.56 0.70
N GLU A 48 16.79 -29.92 1.97
CA GLU A 48 16.62 -28.95 3.07
C GLU A 48 17.79 -27.96 3.17
N ASP A 49 18.99 -28.42 2.85
CA ASP A 49 20.26 -27.68 2.87
C ASP A 49 20.52 -26.88 1.58
N THR A 50 19.61 -26.89 0.60
CA THR A 50 19.72 -26.03 -0.59
C THR A 50 19.81 -24.56 -0.15
N PRO A 51 20.81 -23.79 -0.61
CA PRO A 51 20.90 -22.36 -0.32
C PRO A 51 19.65 -21.60 -0.76
N ASP A 52 19.24 -20.59 0.02
CA ASP A 52 18.02 -19.82 -0.26
C ASP A 52 18.08 -19.13 -1.63
N GLU A 53 19.26 -18.63 -2.03
CA GLU A 53 19.49 -18.06 -3.37
C GLU A 53 19.15 -19.07 -4.48
N ASP A 54 19.66 -20.30 -4.40
CA ASP A 54 19.41 -21.35 -5.40
C ASP A 54 17.93 -21.74 -5.47
N VAL A 55 17.24 -21.77 -4.32
CA VAL A 55 15.80 -22.03 -4.26
C VAL A 55 15.03 -20.92 -4.97
N ILE A 56 15.34 -19.65 -4.68
CA ILE A 56 14.69 -18.51 -5.30
C ILE A 56 14.94 -18.48 -6.82
N GLN A 57 16.14 -18.80 -7.27
CA GLN A 57 16.45 -18.93 -8.70
C GLN A 57 15.59 -20.01 -9.38
N GLU A 58 15.45 -21.19 -8.75
CA GLU A 58 14.57 -22.23 -9.28
C GLU A 58 13.10 -21.81 -9.26
N MET A 59 12.65 -21.05 -8.25
CA MET A 59 11.31 -20.45 -8.20
C MET A 59 11.04 -19.51 -9.38
N TRP A 60 11.98 -18.62 -9.71
CA TRP A 60 11.85 -17.73 -10.86
C TRP A 60 11.87 -18.50 -12.19
N LYS A 61 12.75 -19.49 -12.32
CA LYS A 61 12.77 -20.38 -13.50
C LYS A 61 11.43 -21.10 -13.69
N LYS A 62 10.83 -21.64 -12.63
CA LYS A 62 9.48 -22.24 -12.65
C LYS A 62 8.39 -21.21 -12.90
N GLY A 63 8.60 -19.97 -12.47
CA GLY A 63 7.75 -18.81 -12.72
C GLY A 63 7.82 -18.28 -14.15
N GLY A 64 8.70 -18.83 -15.00
CA GLY A 64 8.83 -18.43 -16.41
C GLY A 64 9.87 -17.34 -16.65
N ALA A 65 10.95 -17.32 -15.87
CA ALA A 65 12.06 -16.39 -16.07
C ALA A 65 12.64 -16.51 -17.49
N THR A 66 12.97 -15.37 -18.08
CA THR A 66 13.66 -15.24 -19.38
C THR A 66 14.84 -14.27 -19.24
N ASP A 67 15.68 -14.16 -20.27
CA ASP A 67 16.79 -13.20 -20.26
C ASP A 67 16.28 -11.75 -20.15
N GLU A 68 15.12 -11.45 -20.73
CA GLU A 68 14.47 -10.13 -20.64
C GLU A 68 13.72 -9.89 -19.32
N ASN A 69 13.35 -10.96 -18.62
CA ASN A 69 12.64 -10.90 -17.35
C ASN A 69 13.13 -12.02 -16.41
N PRO A 70 14.33 -11.87 -15.83
CA PRO A 70 14.96 -12.92 -15.05
C PRO A 70 14.27 -13.16 -13.69
N MET A 71 13.52 -12.17 -13.20
CA MET A 71 12.83 -12.22 -11.91
C MET A 71 11.32 -11.95 -12.11
N PRO A 72 10.58 -12.86 -12.77
CA PRO A 72 9.18 -12.66 -13.05
C PRO A 72 8.36 -12.61 -11.75
N TYR A 73 7.24 -11.91 -11.81
CA TYR A 73 6.26 -11.88 -10.72
C TYR A 73 5.79 -13.30 -10.38
N LEU A 74 6.02 -13.73 -9.14
CA LEU A 74 5.53 -15.00 -8.64
C LEU A 74 4.14 -14.84 -8.03
N LYS A 75 3.36 -15.94 -8.02
CA LYS A 75 2.09 -15.96 -7.29
C LYS A 75 2.36 -15.61 -5.83
N THR A 76 1.61 -14.67 -5.28
CA THR A 76 1.81 -14.15 -3.91
C THR A 76 1.85 -15.23 -2.83
N VAL A 77 1.17 -16.36 -3.03
CA VAL A 77 1.19 -17.50 -2.10
C VAL A 77 2.57 -18.16 -1.98
N LEU A 78 3.41 -18.03 -3.01
CA LEU A 78 4.79 -18.52 -3.04
C LEU A 78 5.79 -17.51 -2.44
N CYS A 79 5.30 -16.35 -2.03
CA CYS A 79 6.11 -15.28 -1.46
C CYS A 79 5.92 -15.21 0.05
N ARG A 80 6.77 -14.41 0.71
CA ARG A 80 6.65 -14.03 2.11
C ARG A 80 6.72 -12.52 2.27
N VAL A 81 5.97 -11.98 3.22
CA VAL A 81 6.00 -10.56 3.57
C VAL A 81 7.27 -10.26 4.36
N VAL A 82 7.95 -9.17 4.00
CA VAL A 82 9.19 -8.72 4.66
C VAL A 82 9.09 -7.30 5.21
N SER A 83 8.21 -6.47 4.65
CA SER A 83 7.98 -5.13 5.17
C SER A 83 6.55 -4.64 4.87
N ILE A 84 5.99 -3.82 5.75
CA ILE A 84 4.76 -3.05 5.53
C ILE A 84 5.02 -1.61 5.95
N SER A 85 4.76 -0.63 5.08
CA SER A 85 4.79 0.78 5.43
C SER A 85 3.39 1.39 5.39
N VAL A 86 3.13 2.35 6.28
CA VAL A 86 1.84 3.00 6.42
C VAL A 86 1.99 4.49 6.71
N VAL A 87 1.40 5.33 5.86
CA VAL A 87 1.11 6.73 6.19
C VAL A 87 -0.28 6.80 6.80
N THR A 88 -0.36 7.09 8.09
CA THR A 88 -1.64 7.26 8.79
C THR A 88 -2.02 8.74 8.79
N ARG A 89 -3.26 9.05 8.40
CA ARG A 89 -3.91 10.33 8.57
C ARG A 89 -5.05 10.20 9.56
N THR A 90 -5.03 10.99 10.62
CA THR A 90 -6.12 11.05 11.62
C THR A 90 -6.62 12.47 11.77
N VAL A 91 -7.94 12.66 11.65
CA VAL A 91 -8.63 13.91 11.98
C VAL A 91 -9.32 13.76 13.32
N SER A 92 -9.05 14.65 14.25
CA SER A 92 -9.73 14.71 15.55
C SER A 92 -9.83 16.14 16.03
N ASN A 93 -11.02 16.57 16.47
CA ASN A 93 -11.29 17.94 16.92
C ASN A 93 -10.86 19.02 15.90
N GLY A 94 -10.93 18.72 14.60
CA GLY A 94 -10.52 19.63 13.52
C GLY A 94 -9.01 19.69 13.27
N GLU A 95 -8.20 18.92 14.00
CA GLU A 95 -6.76 18.80 13.80
C GLU A 95 -6.43 17.54 12.98
N THR A 96 -5.62 17.69 11.93
CA THR A 96 -5.08 16.57 11.14
C THR A 96 -3.70 16.19 11.65
N LYS A 97 -3.46 14.89 11.86
CA LYS A 97 -2.14 14.33 12.23
C LYS A 97 -1.72 13.28 11.23
N LEU A 98 -0.47 13.38 10.79
CA LEU A 98 0.19 12.39 9.95
C LEU A 98 1.27 11.65 10.73
N HIS A 99 1.37 10.34 10.51
CA HIS A 99 2.49 9.52 11.00
C HIS A 99 2.92 8.54 9.91
N LEU A 100 4.23 8.31 9.82
CA LEU A 100 4.82 7.25 8.99
C LEU A 100 5.24 6.09 9.90
N LEU A 101 4.66 4.92 9.67
CA LEU A 101 4.90 3.70 10.44
C LEU A 101 5.42 2.61 9.53
N SER A 102 6.34 1.79 10.04
CA SER A 102 6.93 0.67 9.30
C SER A 102 6.96 -0.57 10.17
N LEU A 103 6.73 -1.73 9.56
CA LEU A 103 6.86 -3.05 10.16
C LEU A 103 7.83 -3.86 9.30
N PRO A 104 8.93 -4.37 9.85
CA PRO A 104 9.37 -4.20 11.23
C PRO A 104 9.80 -2.74 11.51
N ARG A 105 9.74 -2.33 12.79
CA ARG A 105 10.25 -1.01 13.21
C ARG A 105 11.76 -1.05 13.46
N ASP A 106 12.25 -2.17 13.96
CA ASP A 106 13.67 -2.46 14.10
C ASP A 106 14.01 -3.70 13.24
N SER A 107 14.77 -3.49 12.17
CA SER A 107 15.22 -4.54 11.25
C SER A 107 16.18 -5.55 11.89
N LYS A 108 16.70 -5.25 13.08
CA LYS A 108 17.65 -6.09 13.82
C LYS A 108 16.99 -6.89 14.93
N ASP A 109 15.71 -6.64 15.22
CA ASP A 109 14.94 -7.39 16.22
C ASP A 109 14.32 -8.65 15.58
N PRO A 110 14.79 -9.86 15.92
CA PRO A 110 14.28 -11.11 15.35
C PRO A 110 12.78 -11.33 15.55
N ALA A 111 12.21 -10.80 16.64
CA ALA A 111 10.78 -10.92 16.90
C ALA A 111 9.97 -10.01 15.97
N GLN A 112 10.48 -8.83 15.65
CA GLN A 112 9.79 -7.89 14.77
C GLN A 112 9.90 -8.29 13.30
N VAL A 113 11.06 -8.78 12.85
CA VAL A 113 11.27 -9.21 11.45
C VAL A 113 10.54 -10.51 11.10
N ALA A 114 10.04 -11.25 12.10
CA ALA A 114 9.28 -12.46 11.86
C ALA A 114 8.01 -12.13 11.05
N GLU A 115 7.83 -12.80 9.90
CA GLU A 115 6.68 -12.56 9.01
C GLU A 115 5.35 -12.61 9.77
N ALA A 116 5.20 -13.59 10.68
CA ALA A 116 3.99 -13.74 11.45
C ALA A 116 3.67 -12.49 12.29
N HIS A 117 4.70 -11.89 12.91
CA HIS A 117 4.57 -10.67 13.69
C HIS A 117 4.18 -9.47 12.82
N ILE A 118 4.82 -9.31 11.66
CA ILE A 118 4.52 -8.22 10.71
C ILE A 118 3.06 -8.28 10.26
N VAL A 119 2.61 -9.45 9.79
CA VAL A 119 1.25 -9.65 9.27
C VAL A 119 0.20 -9.51 10.37
N GLU A 120 0.42 -10.15 11.53
CA GLU A 120 -0.51 -10.09 12.65
C GLU A 120 -0.66 -8.67 13.20
N THR A 121 0.46 -7.96 13.36
CA THR A 121 0.46 -6.59 13.89
C THR A 121 -0.36 -5.67 13.00
N PHE A 122 -0.14 -5.71 11.69
CA PHE A 122 -0.85 -4.85 10.75
C PHE A 122 -2.35 -5.17 10.69
N LEU A 123 -2.71 -6.44 10.46
CA LEU A 123 -4.12 -6.85 10.32
C LEU A 123 -4.91 -6.66 11.62
N SER A 124 -4.31 -6.96 12.78
CA SER A 124 -4.95 -6.71 14.09
C SER A 124 -5.16 -5.21 14.34
N ALA A 125 -4.21 -4.37 13.91
CA ALA A 125 -4.35 -2.93 14.01
C ALA A 125 -5.48 -2.40 13.12
N ILE A 126 -5.65 -2.90 11.89
CA ILE A 126 -6.80 -2.57 11.04
C ILE A 126 -8.11 -2.97 11.73
N GLY A 127 -8.20 -4.22 12.20
CA GLY A 127 -9.43 -4.75 12.82
C GLY A 127 -9.89 -3.95 14.05
N THR A 128 -8.94 -3.49 14.87
CA THR A 128 -9.24 -2.73 16.09
C THR A 128 -9.42 -1.24 15.85
N ARG A 129 -8.56 -0.61 15.04
CA ARG A 129 -8.55 0.84 14.80
C ARG A 129 -9.59 1.28 13.78
N LYS A 130 -10.00 0.37 12.89
CA LYS A 130 -11.04 0.55 11.88
C LYS A 130 -10.79 1.75 10.94
N PRO A 131 -9.60 1.90 10.34
CA PRO A 131 -9.33 2.95 9.36
C PRO A 131 -10.02 2.66 8.02
N GLN A 132 -10.19 3.66 7.17
CA GLN A 132 -10.23 3.47 5.72
C GLN A 132 -8.82 3.10 5.27
N VAL A 133 -8.64 1.96 4.61
CA VAL A 133 -7.35 1.56 4.05
C VAL A 133 -7.28 1.92 2.58
N VAL A 134 -6.10 2.33 2.13
CA VAL A 134 -5.86 2.75 0.75
C VAL A 134 -4.54 2.15 0.27
N GLY A 135 -4.51 1.61 -0.93
CA GLY A 135 -3.27 1.15 -1.58
C GLY A 135 -3.35 1.26 -3.10
N TYR A 136 -2.30 0.85 -3.79
CA TYR A 136 -2.25 0.82 -5.27
C TYR A 136 -2.11 -0.61 -5.78
N ASN A 137 -3.12 -1.13 -6.48
CA ASN A 137 -3.26 -2.55 -6.84
C ASN A 137 -3.36 -3.50 -5.62
N SER A 138 -3.71 -2.94 -4.46
CA SER A 138 -3.75 -3.65 -3.18
C SER A 138 -4.83 -4.73 -3.10
N HIS A 139 -5.92 -4.61 -3.86
CA HIS A 139 -6.95 -5.64 -3.94
C HIS A 139 -6.44 -6.90 -4.65
N ALA A 140 -5.55 -6.76 -5.62
CA ALA A 140 -5.02 -7.87 -6.41
C ALA A 140 -3.74 -8.47 -5.80
N ALA A 141 -2.95 -7.67 -5.07
CA ALA A 141 -1.66 -8.07 -4.52
C ALA A 141 -1.61 -8.01 -2.98
N ASP A 142 -1.44 -6.83 -2.40
CA ASP A 142 -1.11 -6.60 -0.98
C ASP A 142 -2.08 -7.28 -0.01
N LEU A 143 -3.38 -7.02 -0.15
CA LEU A 143 -4.37 -7.64 0.73
C LEU A 143 -4.46 -9.16 0.51
N LYS A 144 -4.19 -9.64 -0.72
CA LYS A 144 -4.18 -11.07 -1.01
C LYS A 144 -3.01 -11.76 -0.34
N ILE A 145 -1.80 -11.19 -0.42
CA ILE A 145 -0.65 -11.79 0.26
C ILE A 145 -0.82 -11.74 1.78
N LEU A 146 -1.32 -10.65 2.35
CA LEU A 146 -1.58 -10.55 3.79
C LEU A 146 -2.55 -11.64 4.29
N ILE A 147 -3.63 -11.91 3.55
CA ILE A 147 -4.57 -12.98 3.90
C ILE A 147 -3.90 -14.36 3.74
N GLN A 148 -3.23 -14.60 2.61
CA GLN A 148 -2.58 -15.89 2.32
C GLN A 148 -1.50 -16.21 3.36
N ARG A 149 -0.68 -15.23 3.73
CA ARG A 149 0.39 -15.39 4.71
C ARG A 149 -0.11 -15.37 6.15
N GLY A 150 -1.24 -14.70 6.41
CA GLY A 150 -2.01 -14.88 7.64
C GLY A 150 -2.42 -16.33 7.86
N LEU A 151 -2.96 -16.98 6.82
CA LEU A 151 -3.33 -18.40 6.85
C LEU A 151 -2.10 -19.30 6.98
N ALA A 152 -1.05 -19.06 6.19
CA ALA A 152 0.17 -19.87 6.20
C ALA A 152 0.88 -19.85 7.56
N ASN A 153 0.84 -18.72 8.28
CA ASN A 153 1.43 -18.56 9.60
C ASN A 153 0.47 -18.89 10.77
N GLY A 154 -0.76 -19.33 10.49
CA GLY A 154 -1.73 -19.68 11.53
C GLY A 154 -2.21 -18.50 12.39
N ILE A 155 -2.24 -17.29 11.83
CA ILE A 155 -2.58 -16.05 12.54
C ILE A 155 -4.09 -15.90 12.68
N GLN A 156 -4.55 -15.46 13.86
CA GLN A 156 -5.96 -15.14 14.10
C GLN A 156 -6.21 -13.62 14.17
N VAL A 157 -6.90 -13.07 13.17
CA VAL A 157 -7.32 -11.65 13.13
C VAL A 157 -8.84 -11.49 13.01
N ALA A 158 -9.57 -12.01 14.00
CA ALA A 158 -11.03 -12.09 13.98
C ALA A 158 -11.74 -10.74 13.79
N ASP A 159 -11.21 -9.65 14.37
CA ASP A 159 -11.80 -8.31 14.25
C ASP A 159 -11.65 -7.74 12.83
N PHE A 160 -10.52 -7.99 12.16
CA PHE A 160 -10.31 -7.61 10.76
C PHE A 160 -11.25 -8.39 9.82
N CYS A 161 -11.43 -9.69 10.08
CA CYS A 161 -12.30 -10.57 9.30
C CYS A 161 -13.79 -10.36 9.56
N ARG A 162 -14.18 -9.53 10.55
CA ARG A 162 -15.60 -9.29 10.85
C ARG A 162 -16.23 -8.45 9.76
N ARG A 163 -17.33 -8.94 9.20
CA ARG A 163 -18.08 -8.27 8.12
C ARG A 163 -19.53 -8.01 8.54
N PRO A 164 -20.16 -6.93 8.03
CA PRO A 164 -21.59 -6.70 8.22
C PRO A 164 -22.42 -7.73 7.44
N ASN A 165 -23.71 -7.86 7.77
CA ASN A 165 -24.63 -8.75 7.05
C ASN A 165 -24.77 -8.34 5.58
N LYS A 166 -24.80 -7.03 5.32
CA LYS A 166 -24.74 -6.48 3.96
C LYS A 166 -23.56 -5.50 3.83
N PRO A 167 -22.86 -5.46 2.69
CA PRO A 167 -21.65 -4.65 2.52
C PRO A 167 -21.80 -3.16 2.83
N TRP A 168 -23.00 -2.59 2.64
CA TRP A 168 -23.28 -1.17 2.86
C TRP A 168 -23.71 -0.84 4.31
N GLU A 169 -23.85 -1.84 5.18
CA GLU A 169 -24.31 -1.65 6.56
C GLU A 169 -23.15 -1.34 7.54
N GLY A 170 -21.89 -1.32 7.08
CA GLY A 170 -20.76 -1.04 7.96
C GLY A 170 -19.41 -1.12 7.26
N ILE A 171 -18.39 -1.44 8.06
CA ILE A 171 -17.00 -1.60 7.60
C ILE A 171 -16.85 -2.98 6.98
N ASP A 172 -16.55 -3.03 5.68
CA ASP A 172 -16.25 -4.26 4.97
C ASP A 172 -15.00 -4.08 4.11
N TYR A 173 -13.86 -4.58 4.59
CA TYR A 173 -12.60 -4.53 3.86
C TYR A 173 -12.54 -5.49 2.66
N PHE A 174 -13.50 -6.41 2.52
CA PHE A 174 -13.51 -7.45 1.49
C PHE A 174 -14.51 -7.18 0.36
N ALA A 175 -15.45 -6.25 0.58
CA ALA A 175 -16.42 -5.87 -0.44
C ALA A 175 -15.74 -5.08 -1.56
N ARG A 176 -15.97 -5.51 -2.81
CA ARG A 176 -15.53 -4.74 -3.98
C ARG A 176 -16.23 -3.39 -4.02
N GLY A 177 -15.47 -2.32 -4.24
CA GLY A 177 -15.98 -0.95 -4.23
C GLY A 177 -16.42 -0.46 -2.85
N SER A 178 -15.87 -1.05 -1.79
CA SER A 178 -16.04 -0.57 -0.42
C SER A 178 -15.28 0.74 -0.24
N ASP A 179 -15.91 1.73 0.38
CA ASP A 179 -15.22 2.98 0.75
C ASP A 179 -14.33 2.79 1.99
N TRP A 180 -14.24 1.59 2.56
CA TRP A 180 -13.31 1.26 3.64
C TRP A 180 -12.01 0.60 3.16
N ASN A 181 -11.99 0.13 1.90
CA ASN A 181 -10.80 -0.43 1.25
C ASN A 181 -10.73 0.10 -0.18
N VAL A 182 -9.90 1.13 -0.36
CA VAL A 182 -9.79 1.87 -1.63
C VAL A 182 -8.55 1.42 -2.36
N ASP A 183 -8.74 0.83 -3.53
CA ASP A 183 -7.65 0.53 -4.45
C ASP A 183 -7.57 1.62 -5.54
N LEU A 184 -6.49 2.41 -5.49
CA LEU A 184 -6.32 3.55 -6.40
C LEU A 184 -6.30 3.11 -7.87
N ILE A 185 -5.76 1.93 -8.18
CA ILE A 185 -5.69 1.44 -9.57
C ILE A 185 -7.09 1.13 -10.13
N GLU A 186 -8.05 0.73 -9.28
CA GLU A 186 -9.44 0.50 -9.72
C GLU A 186 -10.14 1.81 -10.14
N ILE A 187 -9.61 2.96 -9.70
CA ILE A 187 -10.19 4.28 -9.98
C ILE A 187 -9.49 4.95 -11.16
N VAL A 188 -8.15 4.93 -11.20
CA VAL A 188 -7.38 5.60 -12.27
C VAL A 188 -7.14 4.70 -13.48
N GLY A 189 -7.21 3.38 -13.30
CA GLY A 189 -6.92 2.39 -14.32
C GLY A 189 -8.05 2.15 -15.31
N GLY A 190 -7.66 1.89 -16.56
CA GLY A 190 -8.53 1.44 -17.64
C GLY A 190 -8.19 0.03 -18.14
N TRP A 191 -8.54 -0.27 -19.40
CA TRP A 191 -8.24 -1.55 -20.02
C TRP A 191 -6.91 -1.51 -20.80
N GLY A 192 -6.11 -2.58 -20.70
CA GLY A 192 -4.85 -2.71 -21.44
C GLY A 192 -3.86 -1.59 -21.11
N LYS A 193 -3.37 -0.88 -22.13
CA LYS A 193 -2.42 0.24 -21.98
C LYS A 193 -2.96 1.44 -21.19
N SER A 194 -4.27 1.49 -20.96
CA SER A 194 -4.88 2.52 -20.11
C SER A 194 -4.77 2.22 -18.62
N ASN A 195 -4.12 1.11 -18.22
CA ASN A 195 -3.86 0.79 -16.82
C ASN A 195 -2.42 1.20 -16.45
N PRO A 196 -2.22 2.33 -15.76
CA PRO A 196 -0.89 2.81 -15.43
C PRO A 196 -0.27 2.03 -14.26
N SER A 197 1.05 1.89 -14.26
CA SER A 197 1.80 1.59 -13.05
C SER A 197 1.74 2.79 -12.07
N LEU A 198 1.99 2.54 -10.78
CA LEU A 198 2.10 3.61 -9.79
C LEU A 198 3.11 4.66 -10.24
N ASN A 199 4.29 4.22 -10.70
CA ASN A 199 5.37 5.10 -11.16
C ASN A 199 4.95 5.99 -12.33
N GLU A 200 4.24 5.45 -13.33
CA GLU A 200 3.74 6.27 -14.45
C GLU A 200 2.73 7.32 -13.96
N MET A 201 1.81 6.92 -13.08
CA MET A 201 0.77 7.81 -12.55
C MET A 201 1.37 8.94 -11.71
N VAL A 202 2.32 8.65 -10.82
CA VAL A 202 2.92 9.66 -9.94
C VAL A 202 3.86 10.59 -10.69
N THR A 203 4.57 10.07 -11.71
CA THR A 203 5.45 10.86 -12.59
C THR A 203 4.66 11.96 -13.28
N VAL A 204 3.48 11.65 -13.86
CA VAL A 204 2.66 12.68 -14.52
C VAL A 204 2.06 13.70 -13.54
N CYS A 205 1.89 13.31 -12.27
CA CYS A 205 1.45 14.19 -11.18
C CYS A 205 2.57 15.07 -10.58
N GLY A 206 3.84 14.85 -10.95
CA GLY A 206 4.97 15.53 -10.31
C GLY A 206 5.15 15.10 -8.84
N ILE A 207 4.81 13.86 -8.54
CA ILE A 207 5.04 13.21 -7.25
C ILE A 207 6.24 12.28 -7.45
N PRO A 208 7.17 12.17 -6.47
CA PRO A 208 8.27 11.24 -6.59
C PRO A 208 7.79 9.82 -6.86
N GLY A 209 8.40 9.15 -7.84
CA GLY A 209 8.17 7.75 -8.15
C GLY A 209 9.29 6.89 -7.60
N LYS A 210 9.85 6.00 -8.42
CA LYS A 210 11.02 5.20 -8.08
C LYS A 210 12.26 6.08 -7.86
N ILE A 211 12.50 6.53 -6.62
CA ILE A 211 13.68 7.33 -6.24
C ILE A 211 14.93 6.45 -6.12
N THR A 212 14.76 5.20 -5.64
CA THR A 212 15.86 4.26 -5.39
C THR A 212 15.52 2.88 -5.92
N GLY A 213 16.17 2.45 -6.99
CA GLY A 213 16.06 1.07 -7.49
C GLY A 213 14.72 0.71 -8.16
N ASP A 214 14.71 -0.44 -8.84
CA ASP A 214 13.50 -1.09 -9.33
C ASP A 214 13.03 -2.11 -8.29
N GLY A 215 11.72 -2.36 -8.12
CA GLY A 215 11.18 -3.39 -7.20
C GLY A 215 11.74 -4.80 -7.47
N GLN A 216 12.36 -5.00 -8.63
CA GLN A 216 13.21 -6.16 -8.93
C GLN A 216 14.42 -6.33 -8.00
N GLN A 217 14.77 -5.32 -7.19
CA GLN A 217 15.90 -5.36 -6.26
C GLN A 217 15.53 -5.90 -4.87
N VAL A 218 14.25 -6.09 -4.54
CA VAL A 218 13.84 -6.47 -3.17
C VAL A 218 14.34 -7.85 -2.78
N ALA A 219 14.26 -8.84 -3.68
CA ALA A 219 14.76 -10.19 -3.41
C ALA A 219 16.30 -10.25 -3.28
N PRO A 220 17.10 -9.62 -4.17
CA PRO A 220 18.55 -9.46 -3.95
C PRO A 220 18.89 -8.78 -2.62
N LEU A 221 18.25 -7.66 -2.29
CA LEU A 221 18.46 -6.96 -1.01
C LEU A 221 18.16 -7.87 0.19
N TRP A 222 17.10 -8.68 0.09
CA TRP A 222 16.73 -9.61 1.16
C TRP A 222 17.77 -10.73 1.35
N LEU A 223 18.27 -11.30 0.25
CA LEU A 223 19.35 -12.29 0.28
C LEU A 223 20.65 -11.73 0.87
N ASP A 224 20.93 -10.45 0.61
CA ASP A 224 22.09 -9.72 1.15
C ASP A 224 21.89 -9.28 2.62
N GLY A 225 20.72 -9.51 3.21
CA GLY A 225 20.40 -9.10 4.59
C GLY A 225 20.15 -7.59 4.76
N GLU A 226 19.88 -6.88 3.68
CA GLU A 226 19.75 -5.42 3.61
C GLU A 226 18.30 -4.96 3.87
N LEU A 227 17.70 -5.45 4.95
CA LEU A 227 16.30 -5.19 5.28
C LEU A 227 15.99 -3.70 5.52
N ASP A 228 16.95 -2.93 6.04
CA ASP A 228 16.83 -1.46 6.19
C ASP A 228 16.56 -0.77 4.85
N LYS A 229 17.18 -1.24 3.76
CA LYS A 229 16.96 -0.69 2.41
C LYS A 229 15.57 -1.04 1.88
N ILE A 230 15.07 -2.25 2.17
CA ILE A 230 13.71 -2.67 1.80
C ILE A 230 12.67 -1.85 2.57
N ILE A 231 12.90 -1.58 3.85
CA ILE A 231 12.02 -0.72 4.65
C ILE A 231 12.01 0.70 4.08
N ALA A 232 13.17 1.27 3.76
CA ALA A 232 13.28 2.59 3.15
C ALA A 232 12.53 2.68 1.81
N TYR A 233 12.65 1.65 0.96
CA TYR A 233 11.93 1.54 -0.30
C TYR A 233 10.40 1.52 -0.09
N ASN A 234 9.92 0.67 0.83
CA ASN A 234 8.49 0.58 1.17
C ASN A 234 7.94 1.90 1.75
N GLU A 235 8.74 2.59 2.58
CA GLU A 235 8.38 3.93 3.06
C GLU A 235 8.15 4.90 1.90
N PHE A 236 9.03 4.92 0.90
CA PHE A 236 8.84 5.74 -0.31
C PHE A 236 7.56 5.38 -1.07
N ASP A 237 7.27 4.09 -1.29
CA ASP A 237 6.08 3.68 -2.04
C ASP A 237 4.78 4.02 -1.29
N SER A 238 4.77 3.90 0.05
CA SER A 238 3.63 4.35 0.86
C SER A 238 3.42 5.88 0.85
N LEU A 239 4.50 6.68 0.86
CA LEU A 239 4.46 8.14 0.75
C LEU A 239 3.96 8.60 -0.61
N THR A 240 4.46 7.94 -1.67
CA THR A 240 4.05 8.16 -3.06
C THR A 240 2.58 7.83 -3.25
N THR A 241 2.14 6.71 -2.71
CA THR A 241 0.73 6.29 -2.73
C THR A 241 -0.14 7.26 -1.94
N TYR A 242 0.33 7.79 -0.80
CA TYR A 242 -0.38 8.80 -0.02
C TYR A 242 -0.58 10.10 -0.81
N LEU A 243 0.46 10.61 -1.47
CA LEU A 243 0.37 11.80 -2.29
C LEU A 243 -0.57 11.62 -3.48
N LEU A 244 -0.58 10.43 -4.10
CA LEU A 244 -1.51 10.12 -5.16
C LEU A 244 -2.96 10.04 -4.65
N TRP A 245 -3.20 9.38 -3.52
CA TRP A 245 -4.50 9.37 -2.86
C TRP A 245 -4.98 10.79 -2.55
N LEU A 246 -4.13 11.64 -1.98
CA LEU A 246 -4.45 13.02 -1.64
C LEU A 246 -4.80 13.84 -2.88
N ARG A 247 -4.03 13.68 -3.97
CA ARG A 247 -4.32 14.30 -5.28
C ARG A 247 -5.67 13.87 -5.82
N LEU A 248 -5.96 12.57 -5.72
CA LEU A 248 -7.20 11.96 -6.20
C LEU A 248 -8.40 12.43 -5.36
N ALA A 249 -8.23 12.58 -4.05
CA ALA A 249 -9.22 13.15 -3.13
C ALA A 249 -9.55 14.61 -3.45
N TYR A 250 -8.51 15.42 -3.70
CA TYR A 250 -8.65 16.81 -4.13
C TYR A 250 -9.37 16.90 -5.49
N PHE A 251 -9.00 16.06 -6.46
CA PHE A 251 -9.69 15.96 -7.74
C PHE A 251 -11.19 15.59 -7.57
N GLY A 252 -11.50 14.74 -6.60
CA GLY A 252 -12.87 14.38 -6.23
C GLY A 252 -13.65 15.47 -5.48
N GLY A 253 -13.02 16.60 -5.13
CA GLY A 253 -13.66 17.71 -4.40
C GLY A 253 -13.77 17.50 -2.89
N PHE A 254 -13.05 16.53 -2.32
CA PHE A 254 -13.05 16.27 -0.88
C PHE A 254 -12.20 17.25 -0.06
N PHE A 255 -11.32 17.98 -0.74
CA PHE A 255 -10.48 19.01 -0.16
C PHE A 255 -10.63 20.29 -0.98
N THR A 256 -10.73 21.45 -0.31
CA THR A 256 -10.52 22.74 -0.97
C THR A 256 -9.04 22.89 -1.36
N SER A 257 -8.72 23.89 -2.17
CA SER A 257 -7.33 24.20 -2.53
C SER A 257 -6.47 24.46 -1.29
N GLU A 258 -7.02 25.17 -0.30
CA GLU A 258 -6.33 25.48 0.96
C GLU A 258 -6.12 24.21 1.79
N GLN A 259 -7.13 23.34 1.89
CA GLN A 259 -7.00 22.08 2.63
C GLN A 259 -5.99 21.14 1.94
N TYR A 260 -6.02 21.06 0.61
CA TYR A 260 -5.07 20.25 -0.15
C TYR A 260 -3.62 20.77 -0.02
N ALA A 261 -3.42 22.09 0.01
CA ALA A 261 -2.12 22.68 0.30
C ALA A 261 -1.65 22.34 1.73
N HIS A 262 -2.53 22.51 2.72
CA HIS A 262 -2.22 22.21 4.11
C HIS A 262 -1.87 20.73 4.35
N GLU A 263 -2.58 19.79 3.74
CA GLU A 263 -2.25 18.35 3.83
C GLU A 263 -0.86 18.03 3.25
N GLN A 264 -0.43 18.74 2.21
CA GLN A 264 0.93 18.58 1.67
C GLN A 264 1.98 19.21 2.59
N GLU A 265 1.70 20.36 3.21
CA GLU A 265 2.58 20.98 4.21
C GLU A 265 2.80 20.05 5.40
N LEU A 266 1.74 19.43 5.93
CA LEU A 266 1.84 18.44 7.00
C LEU A 266 2.75 17.26 6.62
N LEU A 267 2.69 16.80 5.37
CA LEU A 267 3.57 15.72 4.91
C LEU A 267 5.03 16.19 4.78
N GLN A 268 5.27 17.42 4.32
CA GLN A 268 6.61 18.00 4.30
C GLN A 268 7.19 18.14 5.71
N GLU A 269 6.39 18.57 6.69
CA GLU A 269 6.79 18.65 8.10
C GLU A 269 7.10 17.27 8.70
N LEU A 270 6.26 16.26 8.39
CA LEU A 270 6.52 14.88 8.77
C LEU A 270 7.85 14.39 8.21
N LEU A 271 8.10 14.58 6.91
CA LEU A 271 9.34 14.17 6.26
C LEU A 271 10.56 14.87 6.87
N LYS A 272 10.49 16.19 7.10
CA LYS A 272 11.56 16.94 7.77
C LYS A 272 11.88 16.34 9.12
N THR A 273 10.86 16.16 9.97
CA THR A 273 11.02 15.66 11.34
C THR A 273 11.53 14.22 11.37
N GLU A 274 10.95 13.32 10.57
CA GLU A 274 11.35 11.92 10.54
C GLU A 274 12.76 11.74 9.99
N SER A 275 13.18 12.58 9.05
CA SER A 275 14.51 12.53 8.45
C SER A 275 15.66 12.97 9.36
N GLU A 276 15.36 13.56 10.52
CA GLU A 276 16.34 13.86 11.57
C GLU A 276 16.80 12.59 12.31
N LYS A 277 16.01 11.51 12.24
CA LYS A 277 16.36 10.22 12.83
C LYS A 277 17.36 9.51 11.91
N PRO A 278 18.51 9.02 12.43
CA PRO A 278 19.52 8.36 11.59
C PRO A 278 19.00 7.21 10.74
N GLU A 279 18.09 6.40 11.29
CA GLU A 279 17.46 5.26 10.62
C GLU A 279 16.48 5.66 9.50
N ARG A 280 16.09 6.94 9.43
CA ARG A 280 15.17 7.50 8.43
C ARG A 280 15.78 8.62 7.60
N ALA A 281 17.11 8.69 7.56
CA ALA A 281 17.85 9.72 6.83
C ALA A 281 17.53 9.78 5.33
N HIS A 282 17.13 8.66 4.72
CA HIS A 282 16.71 8.54 3.31
C HIS A 282 15.48 9.40 2.97
N LEU A 283 14.65 9.76 3.96
CA LEU A 283 13.49 10.63 3.74
C LEU A 283 13.89 12.05 3.28
N ARG A 284 15.15 12.48 3.52
CA ARG A 284 15.67 13.74 2.95
C ARG A 284 15.71 13.69 1.43
N ASP A 285 16.10 12.56 0.86
CA ASP A 285 16.20 12.41 -0.59
C ASP A 285 14.81 12.43 -1.22
N TYR A 286 13.82 11.81 -0.57
CA TYR A 286 12.41 11.88 -0.99
C TYR A 286 11.87 13.31 -0.97
N LEU A 287 12.10 14.04 0.12
CA LEU A 287 11.66 15.42 0.24
C LEU A 287 12.32 16.33 -0.81
N ALA A 288 13.64 16.19 -1.01
CA ALA A 288 14.38 16.97 -1.99
C ALA A 288 13.88 16.71 -3.42
N GLU A 289 13.63 15.44 -3.77
CA GLU A 289 13.08 15.09 -5.08
C GLU A 289 11.66 15.63 -5.26
N TRP A 290 10.83 15.57 -4.21
CA TRP A 290 9.48 16.13 -4.27
C TRP A 290 9.49 17.65 -4.47
N GLU A 291 10.37 18.37 -3.78
CA GLU A 291 10.55 19.82 -3.94
C GLU A 291 11.04 20.17 -5.35
N ARG A 292 12.01 19.41 -5.89
CA ARG A 292 12.50 19.57 -7.27
C ARG A 292 11.37 19.42 -8.30
N LEU A 293 10.60 18.34 -8.22
CA LEU A 293 9.49 18.06 -9.14
C LEU A 293 8.37 19.12 -9.08
N ARG A 294 8.13 19.69 -7.90
CA ARG A 294 7.17 20.79 -7.73
C ARG A 294 7.65 22.08 -8.38
N ALA A 295 8.94 22.41 -8.23
CA ALA A 295 9.53 23.60 -8.80
C ALA A 295 9.56 23.59 -10.34
N GLU A 296 9.71 22.42 -10.97
CA GLU A 296 9.69 22.27 -12.43
C GLU A 296 8.30 22.46 -13.05
N ARG A 297 7.24 22.43 -12.23
CA ARG A 297 5.84 22.45 -12.66
C ARG A 297 5.08 23.71 -12.25
N SER A 298 5.72 24.60 -11.47
CA SER A 298 5.24 25.94 -11.09
C SER A 298 5.68 26.99 -12.09
#